data_AF-A0A1G3QF54-F1
#
_entry.id   AF-A0A1G3QF54-F1
#
_cell.length_a   1.000
_cell.length_b   1.000
_cell.length_c   1.000
_cell.angle_alpha   90.00
_cell.angle_beta   90.00
_cell.angle_gamma   90.00
#
_symmetry.space_group_name_H-M   'P 1'
#
loop_
_entity.id
_entity.type
_entity.pdbx_description
1 polymer ?
#
loop_
_entity_poly.entity_id
_entity_poly.type
_entity_poly.pdbx_seq_one_letter_code
_entity_poly.pdbx_strand_id
1 'polypeptide(L)'
;MFRSRFYNESRVRIMALKNGSYNNLIDVCLKMLEDPERSGNVKEQFVWIIGNYFFEHEKSASKNMELLLNNITPPPFLNGAETLFDIKIEELKSYVRGNSTNDSLAGRIMLSQQYLKAFYPHHAPSFSKLPEDVRFELMDLIKEKNNTIISAYEKMLVDHEADAKRKTLTLIALILKNIHLKTAAPLNKLPKPAEEIIRSTFHNTDELFIASQKQMADLMDDTKIKQIVKIFFMVKQFKDIIGIAEMFKEELGRYRKRTSSARR
;
A
#
# COMPACT_ATOMS: atom_id res chain seq x y z
N MET A 1 19.09 4.51 -36.95
CA MET A 1 17.71 4.09 -36.61
C MET A 1 17.58 3.23 -35.34
N PHE A 2 18.62 2.56 -34.83
CA PHE A 2 18.52 1.72 -33.61
C PHE A 2 18.59 2.46 -32.25
N ARG A 3 19.09 3.70 -32.19
CA ARG A 3 19.24 4.49 -30.94
C ARG A 3 17.91 4.98 -30.34
N SER A 4 16.87 5.15 -31.15
CA SER A 4 15.57 5.67 -30.70
C SER A 4 14.68 4.60 -30.06
N ARG A 5 14.83 3.31 -30.42
CA ARG A 5 13.97 2.23 -29.92
C ARG A 5 14.31 1.81 -28.49
N PHE A 6 15.58 1.63 -28.15
CA PHE A 6 15.99 1.26 -26.78
C PHE A 6 15.70 2.36 -25.75
N TYR A 7 15.90 3.62 -26.14
CA TYR A 7 15.57 4.77 -25.29
C TYR A 7 14.06 4.89 -25.05
N ASN A 8 13.25 4.58 -26.07
CA ASN A 8 11.79 4.49 -25.92
C ASN A 8 11.36 3.30 -25.06
N GLU A 9 12.00 2.14 -25.14
CA GLU A 9 11.64 0.97 -24.31
C GLU A 9 11.96 1.19 -22.83
N SER A 10 13.08 1.86 -22.49
CA SER A 10 13.39 2.28 -21.13
C SER A 10 12.42 3.35 -20.62
N ARG A 11 12.07 4.34 -21.45
CA ARG A 11 11.03 5.35 -21.14
C ARG A 11 9.64 4.72 -20.93
N VAL A 12 9.25 3.79 -21.79
CA VAL A 12 7.97 3.08 -21.69
C VAL A 12 7.92 2.21 -20.43
N ARG A 13 9.03 1.58 -20.03
CA ARG A 13 9.10 0.83 -18.76
C ARG A 13 9.07 1.72 -17.51
N ILE A 14 9.78 2.85 -17.51
CA ILE A 14 9.76 3.81 -16.38
C ILE A 14 8.38 4.47 -16.27
N MET A 15 7.75 4.84 -17.39
CA MET A 15 6.37 5.36 -17.39
C MET A 15 5.33 4.29 -17.04
N ALA A 16 5.52 3.02 -17.41
CA ALA A 16 4.61 1.94 -17.02
C ALA A 16 4.60 1.65 -15.51
N LEU A 17 5.66 2.04 -14.79
CA LEU A 17 5.73 1.95 -13.32
C LEU A 17 5.00 3.09 -12.59
N LYS A 18 4.46 4.09 -13.31
CA LYS A 18 3.65 5.20 -12.72
C LYS A 18 2.38 4.72 -11.99
N ASN A 19 1.99 3.47 -12.14
CA ASN A 19 0.71 2.94 -11.62
C ASN A 19 0.85 1.90 -10.50
N GLY A 20 1.99 1.85 -9.81
CA GLY A 20 2.09 1.15 -8.53
C GLY A 20 1.18 1.84 -7.50
N SER A 21 -0.05 1.34 -7.33
CA SER A 21 -0.96 1.85 -6.30
C SER A 21 -0.41 1.46 -4.92
N TYR A 22 0.37 2.35 -4.29
CA TYR A 22 0.93 2.17 -2.95
C TYR A 22 -0.13 2.31 -1.83
N ASN A 23 -1.39 2.04 -2.17
CA ASN A 23 -2.56 2.25 -1.32
C ASN A 23 -2.71 1.21 -0.20
N ASN A 24 -1.87 0.19 -0.17
CA ASN A 24 -1.92 -0.92 0.80
C ASN A 24 -0.76 -0.90 1.81
N LEU A 25 -0.09 0.24 1.99
CA LEU A 25 1.03 0.39 2.94
C LEU A 25 0.67 -0.12 4.34
N ILE A 26 -0.54 0.18 4.83
CA ILE A 26 -1.04 -0.32 6.12
C ILE A 26 -0.97 -1.85 6.22
N ASP A 27 -1.31 -2.61 5.17
CA ASP A 27 -1.25 -4.08 5.21
C ASP A 27 0.19 -4.59 5.18
N VAL A 28 1.08 -3.86 4.51
CA VAL A 28 2.52 -4.17 4.52
C VAL A 28 3.08 -3.99 5.93
N CYS A 29 2.77 -2.87 6.58
CA CYS A 29 3.16 -2.62 7.96
C CYS A 29 2.61 -3.69 8.91
N LEU A 30 1.34 -4.07 8.77
CA LEU A 30 0.75 -5.13 9.61
C LEU A 30 1.42 -6.49 9.40
N LYS A 31 1.73 -6.87 8.16
CA LYS A 31 2.48 -8.09 7.88
C LYS A 31 3.88 -8.07 8.51
N MET A 32 4.54 -6.91 8.53
CA MET A 32 5.85 -6.77 9.16
C MET A 32 5.79 -6.88 10.69
N LEU A 33 4.69 -6.49 11.32
CA LEU A 33 4.48 -6.69 12.76
C LEU A 33 4.25 -8.16 13.13
N GLU A 34 3.85 -9.00 12.18
CA GLU A 34 3.68 -10.45 12.36
C GLU A 34 4.99 -11.22 12.20
N ASP A 35 6.02 -10.60 11.61
CA ASP A 35 7.34 -11.18 11.42
C ASP A 35 8.19 -10.99 12.71
N PRO A 36 8.53 -12.06 13.44
CA PRO A 36 9.29 -11.95 14.69
C PRO A 36 10.65 -11.26 14.50
N GLU A 37 11.29 -11.40 13.33
CA GLU A 37 12.60 -10.81 13.05
C GLU A 37 12.53 -9.30 12.80
N ARG A 38 11.34 -8.77 12.48
CA ARG A 38 11.14 -7.35 12.11
C ARG A 38 10.21 -6.61 13.05
N SER A 39 9.58 -7.32 13.99
CA SER A 39 8.74 -6.72 15.01
C SER A 39 9.57 -5.87 16.00
N GLY A 40 9.09 -4.66 16.31
CA GLY A 40 9.66 -3.82 17.38
C GLY A 40 10.79 -2.84 17.00
N ASN A 41 11.31 -2.86 15.77
CA ASN A 41 12.32 -1.88 15.34
C ASN A 41 11.78 -0.97 14.22
N VAL A 42 11.09 0.10 14.59
CA VAL A 42 10.46 1.06 13.66
C VAL A 42 11.46 1.64 12.65
N LYS A 43 12.71 1.85 13.05
CA LYS A 43 13.76 2.37 12.16
C LYS A 43 14.10 1.39 11.05
N GLU A 44 14.31 0.13 11.40
CA GLU A 44 14.55 -0.94 10.41
C GLU A 44 13.32 -1.16 9.54
N GLN A 45 12.12 -1.12 10.12
CA GLN A 45 10.88 -1.23 9.36
C GLN A 45 10.75 -0.10 8.33
N PHE A 46 11.06 1.14 8.72
CA PHE A 46 11.05 2.28 7.81
C PHE A 46 12.02 2.08 6.64
N VAL A 47 13.28 1.75 6.93
CA VAL A 47 14.29 1.50 5.88
C VAL A 47 13.87 0.34 4.98
N TRP A 48 13.31 -0.72 5.56
CA TRP A 48 12.78 -1.85 4.80
C TRP A 48 11.66 -1.41 3.85
N ILE A 49 10.72 -0.58 4.30
CA ILE A 49 9.64 -0.05 3.45
C ILE A 49 10.20 0.82 2.32
N ILE A 50 11.18 1.69 2.61
CA ILE A 50 11.81 2.48 1.56
C ILE A 50 12.40 1.54 0.49
N GLY A 51 13.20 0.55 0.89
CA GLY A 51 13.89 -0.33 -0.06
C GLY A 51 13.02 -1.38 -0.76
N ASN A 52 12.09 -2.03 -0.04
CA ASN A 52 11.36 -3.21 -0.52
C ASN A 52 9.90 -2.91 -0.88
N TYR A 53 9.42 -1.70 -0.60
CA TYR A 53 8.09 -1.27 -1.04
C TYR A 53 8.22 -0.14 -2.05
N PHE A 54 8.78 1.01 -1.66
CA PHE A 54 8.83 2.17 -2.55
C PHE A 54 9.89 2.05 -3.65
N PHE A 55 11.06 1.47 -3.34
CA PHE A 55 12.19 1.35 -4.26
C PHE A 55 12.50 -0.11 -4.63
N GLU A 56 11.52 -1.02 -4.56
CA GLU A 56 11.75 -2.46 -4.83
C GLU A 56 12.40 -2.72 -6.19
N HIS A 57 11.89 -2.07 -7.24
CA HIS A 57 12.44 -2.15 -8.59
C HIS A 57 13.88 -1.66 -8.63
N GLU A 58 14.14 -0.48 -8.04
CA GLU A 58 15.46 0.13 -7.97
C GLU A 58 16.46 -0.73 -7.18
N LYS A 59 16.00 -1.34 -6.09
CA LYS A 59 16.76 -2.26 -5.25
C LYS A 59 17.25 -3.47 -6.06
N SER A 60 16.36 -4.04 -6.86
CA SER A 60 16.64 -5.23 -7.67
C SER A 60 17.56 -4.99 -8.87
N ALA A 61 17.80 -3.73 -9.23
CA ALA A 61 18.56 -3.39 -10.44
C ALA A 61 20.07 -3.67 -10.32
N SER A 62 20.65 -3.64 -9.12
CA SER A 62 22.03 -4.06 -8.89
C SER A 62 22.34 -4.29 -7.41
N LYS A 63 23.36 -5.11 -7.13
CA LYS A 63 23.89 -5.30 -5.76
C LYS A 63 24.31 -3.99 -5.09
N ASN A 64 24.83 -3.02 -5.86
CA ASN A 64 25.21 -1.71 -5.32
C ASN A 64 24.00 -0.87 -4.91
N MET A 65 22.87 -0.97 -5.64
CA MET A 65 21.62 -0.34 -5.26
C MET A 65 21.00 -1.00 -4.03
N GLU A 66 21.04 -2.33 -3.97
CA GLU A 66 20.63 -3.06 -2.79
C GLU A 66 21.40 -2.62 -1.53
N LEU A 67 22.73 -2.56 -1.63
CA LEU A 67 23.58 -2.08 -0.54
C LEU A 67 23.29 -0.62 -0.19
N LEU A 68 23.06 0.25 -1.17
CA LEU A 68 22.70 1.65 -0.90
C LEU A 68 21.39 1.74 -0.09
N LEU A 69 20.34 1.05 -0.52
CA LEU A 69 19.02 1.13 0.10
C LEU A 69 18.98 0.48 1.49
N ASN A 70 19.70 -0.63 1.68
CA ASN A 70 19.81 -1.31 2.98
C ASN A 70 20.61 -0.49 4.00
N ASN A 71 21.46 0.45 3.55
CA ASN A 71 22.30 1.30 4.42
C ASN A 71 21.79 2.74 4.54
N ILE A 72 20.53 3.02 4.17
CA ILE A 72 19.92 4.32 4.42
C ILE A 72 19.88 4.57 5.93
N THR A 73 20.44 5.71 6.36
CA THR A 73 20.36 6.12 7.76
C THR A 73 18.89 6.38 8.14
N PRO A 74 18.35 5.69 9.16
CA PRO A 74 17.00 5.95 9.62
C PRO A 74 16.85 7.39 10.12
N PRO A 75 15.73 8.07 9.82
CA PRO A 75 15.54 9.44 10.26
C PRO A 75 15.38 9.56 11.79
N PRO A 76 15.87 10.67 12.38
CA PRO A 76 15.85 10.87 13.84
C PRO A 76 14.43 11.02 14.42
N PHE A 77 13.46 11.45 13.62
CA PHE A 77 12.07 11.58 14.08
C PHE A 77 11.44 10.23 14.49
N LEU A 78 12.02 9.10 14.09
CA LEU A 78 11.57 7.77 14.49
C LEU A 78 12.00 7.39 15.92
N ASN A 79 12.84 8.18 16.59
CA ASN A 79 13.35 7.84 17.92
C ASN A 79 12.26 7.70 19.01
N GLY A 80 11.09 8.34 18.81
CA GLY A 80 9.97 8.28 19.75
C GLY A 80 8.74 7.56 19.21
N ALA A 81 8.82 6.90 18.06
CA ALA A 81 7.71 6.18 17.47
C ALA A 81 7.76 4.70 17.90
N GLU A 82 6.66 4.19 18.48
CA GLU A 82 6.53 2.76 18.83
C GLU A 82 6.21 1.91 17.59
N THR A 83 5.44 2.47 16.67
CA THR A 83 5.07 1.88 15.39
C THR A 83 5.18 2.91 14.26
N LEU A 84 5.13 2.44 13.01
CA LEU A 84 5.04 3.33 11.85
C LEU A 84 3.72 4.10 11.77
N PHE A 85 2.71 3.71 12.56
CA PHE A 85 1.44 4.45 12.68
C PHE A 85 1.55 5.67 13.59
N ASP A 86 2.59 5.75 14.43
CA ASP A 86 2.83 6.87 15.36
C ASP A 86 3.65 8.01 14.74
N ILE A 87 4.04 7.85 13.46
CA ILE A 87 4.83 8.85 12.75
C ILE A 87 4.01 10.13 12.58
N LYS A 88 4.58 11.26 13.03
CA LYS A 88 4.04 12.57 12.73
C LYS A 88 4.24 12.89 11.25
N ILE A 89 3.13 13.07 10.55
CA ILE A 89 3.17 13.22 9.10
C ILE A 89 3.98 14.44 8.62
N GLU A 90 4.00 15.52 9.40
CA GLU A 90 4.77 16.72 9.04
C GLU A 90 6.29 16.51 9.16
N GLU A 91 6.74 15.70 10.14
CA GLU A 91 8.15 15.32 10.26
C GLU A 91 8.57 14.41 9.09
N LEU A 92 7.69 13.47 8.70
CA LEU A 92 7.91 12.65 7.50
C LEU A 92 7.97 13.51 6.23
N LYS A 93 7.03 14.43 6.02
CA LYS A 93 7.02 15.33 4.86
C LYS A 93 8.29 16.14 4.77
N SER A 94 8.72 16.72 5.89
CA SER A 94 9.96 17.50 5.96
C SER A 94 11.16 16.63 5.57
N TYR A 95 11.25 15.40 6.07
CA TYR A 95 12.34 14.48 5.75
C TYR A 95 12.33 14.01 4.29
N VAL A 96 11.15 13.67 3.75
CA VAL A 96 11.01 13.15 2.39
C VAL A 96 11.25 14.26 1.36
N ARG A 97 10.72 15.47 1.58
CA ARG A 97 10.89 16.60 0.66
C ARG A 97 12.27 17.24 0.72
N GLY A 98 12.89 17.28 1.91
CA GLY A 98 14.09 18.08 2.12
C GLY A 98 13.86 19.58 1.88
N ASN A 99 14.95 20.35 1.88
CA ASN A 99 14.95 21.77 1.54
C ASN A 99 15.06 22.00 0.02
N SER A 100 15.55 21.01 -0.72
CA SER A 100 15.69 20.98 -2.17
C SER A 100 15.47 19.56 -2.70
N THR A 101 15.36 19.42 -4.03
CA THR A 101 15.26 18.09 -4.64
C THR A 101 16.47 17.21 -4.36
N ASN A 102 17.67 17.80 -4.20
CA ASN A 102 18.91 17.03 -4.02
C ASN A 102 19.03 16.37 -2.64
N ASP A 103 18.54 17.04 -1.58
CA ASP A 103 18.55 16.54 -0.21
C ASP A 103 17.26 15.80 0.18
N SER A 104 16.22 15.85 -0.68
CA SER A 104 15.04 15.00 -0.58
C SER A 104 15.41 13.51 -0.50
N LEU A 105 14.53 12.68 0.07
CA LEU A 105 14.78 11.25 0.21
C LEU A 105 15.02 10.58 -1.14
N ALA A 106 14.12 10.76 -2.10
CA ALA A 106 14.30 10.20 -3.44
C ALA A 106 15.49 10.84 -4.17
N GLY A 107 15.80 12.11 -3.92
CA GLY A 107 16.98 12.77 -4.48
C GLY A 107 18.29 12.13 -4.04
N ARG A 108 18.46 11.90 -2.73
CA ARG A 108 19.64 11.23 -2.17
C ARG A 108 19.86 9.82 -2.76
N ILE A 109 18.78 9.13 -3.13
CA ILE A 109 18.83 7.80 -3.75
C ILE A 109 19.08 7.90 -5.25
N MET A 110 18.25 8.66 -5.97
CA MET A 110 18.19 8.65 -7.45
C MET A 110 19.27 9.52 -8.10
N LEU A 111 19.88 10.45 -7.36
CA LEU A 111 21.05 11.21 -7.83
C LEU A 111 22.38 10.55 -7.41
N SER A 112 22.32 9.43 -6.67
CA SER A 112 23.51 8.68 -6.27
C SER A 112 24.24 8.10 -7.49
N GLN A 113 25.56 7.90 -7.36
CA GLN A 113 26.32 7.26 -8.43
C GLN A 113 25.83 5.84 -8.71
N GLN A 114 25.37 5.12 -7.70
CA GLN A 114 24.85 3.75 -7.80
C GLN A 114 23.61 3.73 -8.70
N TYR A 115 22.68 4.66 -8.48
CA TYR A 115 21.48 4.77 -9.29
C TYR A 115 21.81 5.19 -10.72
N LEU A 116 22.63 6.23 -10.88
CA LEU A 116 22.99 6.73 -12.21
C LEU A 116 23.76 5.69 -13.04
N LYS A 117 24.63 4.87 -12.43
CA LYS A 117 25.28 3.74 -13.11
C LYS A 117 24.29 2.68 -13.56
N ALA A 118 23.29 2.37 -12.74
CA ALA A 118 22.32 1.32 -13.04
C ALA A 118 21.30 1.73 -14.11
N PHE A 119 20.80 2.97 -14.04
CA PHE A 119 19.67 3.44 -14.86
C PHE A 119 20.08 4.37 -16.01
N TYR A 120 21.28 4.94 -15.96
CA TYR A 120 21.87 5.77 -17.03
C TYR A 120 23.28 5.29 -17.41
N PRO A 121 23.47 4.00 -17.76
CA PRO A 121 24.80 3.38 -17.87
C PRO A 121 25.68 3.95 -18.99
N HIS A 122 25.10 4.64 -19.97
CA HIS A 122 25.82 5.25 -21.09
C HIS A 122 26.32 6.67 -20.80
N HIS A 123 26.07 7.19 -19.61
CA HIS A 123 26.54 8.50 -19.17
C HIS A 123 27.51 8.34 -18.00
N ALA A 124 28.39 9.34 -17.83
CA ALA A 124 29.16 9.43 -16.61
C ALA A 124 28.18 9.53 -15.41
N PRO A 125 28.43 8.81 -14.30
CA PRO A 125 27.49 8.70 -13.19
C PRO A 125 27.54 9.95 -12.30
N SER A 126 27.14 11.08 -12.89
CA SER A 126 27.05 12.40 -12.30
C SER A 126 25.88 13.12 -12.93
N PHE A 127 24.97 13.61 -12.09
CA PHE A 127 23.78 14.33 -12.54
C PHE A 127 24.12 15.51 -13.47
N SER A 128 25.19 16.25 -13.14
CA SER A 128 25.66 17.40 -13.94
C SER A 128 26.11 17.04 -15.37
N LYS A 129 26.46 15.77 -15.61
CA LYS A 129 26.93 15.26 -16.90
C LYS A 129 25.85 14.56 -17.72
N LEU A 130 24.62 14.49 -17.20
CA LEU A 130 23.48 14.02 -17.96
C LEU A 130 23.01 15.10 -18.95
N PRO A 131 22.49 14.72 -20.13
CA PRO A 131 21.82 15.64 -21.03
C PRO A 131 20.67 16.39 -20.33
N GLU A 132 20.38 17.60 -20.78
CA GLU A 132 19.44 18.49 -20.11
C GLU A 132 18.02 17.94 -19.99
N ASP A 133 17.51 17.34 -21.06
CA ASP A 133 16.22 16.63 -21.09
C ASP A 133 16.16 15.49 -20.07
N VAL A 134 17.24 14.72 -19.94
CA VAL A 134 17.36 13.64 -18.96
C VAL A 134 17.39 14.16 -17.53
N ARG A 135 18.06 15.29 -17.31
CA ARG A 135 18.08 15.94 -15.98
C ARG A 135 16.68 16.38 -15.58
N PHE A 136 15.93 17.01 -16.47
CA PHE A 136 14.55 17.41 -16.18
C PHE A 136 13.66 16.21 -15.89
N GLU A 137 13.73 15.15 -16.72
CA GLU A 137 12.96 13.93 -16.50
C GLU A 137 13.28 13.28 -15.14
N LEU A 138 14.56 13.16 -14.78
CA LEU A 138 14.97 12.59 -13.50
C LEU A 138 14.49 13.43 -12.31
N MET A 139 14.51 14.76 -12.43
CA MET A 139 14.01 15.66 -11.38
C MET A 139 12.50 15.52 -11.18
N ASP A 140 11.74 15.33 -12.25
CA ASP A 140 10.30 15.08 -12.15
C ASP A 140 10.00 13.71 -11.53
N LEU A 141 10.76 12.66 -11.91
CA LEU A 141 10.65 11.35 -11.27
C LEU A 141 10.95 11.40 -9.76
N ILE A 142 11.95 12.18 -9.34
CA ILE A 142 12.26 12.37 -7.91
C ILE A 142 11.08 13.01 -7.18
N LYS A 143 10.49 14.06 -7.75
CA LYS A 143 9.31 14.74 -7.16
C LYS A 143 8.12 13.80 -7.08
N GLU A 144 7.82 13.07 -8.16
CA GLU A 144 6.74 12.07 -8.20
C GLU A 144 6.94 10.99 -7.13
N LYS A 145 8.16 10.46 -6.99
CA LYS A 145 8.49 9.42 -5.99
C LYS A 145 8.33 9.93 -4.56
N ASN A 146 8.83 11.13 -4.26
CA ASN A 146 8.65 11.76 -2.96
C ASN A 146 7.16 11.97 -2.63
N ASN A 147 6.39 12.49 -3.57
CA ASN A 147 4.95 12.69 -3.39
C ASN A 147 4.20 11.36 -3.18
N THR A 148 4.62 10.31 -3.89
CA THR A 148 4.06 8.96 -3.74
C THR A 148 4.30 8.40 -2.35
N ILE A 149 5.52 8.54 -1.82
CA ILE A 149 5.85 8.11 -0.45
C ILE A 149 4.97 8.86 0.56
N ILE A 150 4.90 10.18 0.46
CA ILE A 150 4.09 11.01 1.37
C ILE A 150 2.62 10.61 1.31
N SER A 151 2.06 10.51 0.10
CA SER A 151 0.65 10.19 -0.10
C SER A 151 0.29 8.80 0.44
N ALA A 152 1.20 7.83 0.33
CA ALA A 152 1.00 6.49 0.87
C ALA A 152 0.95 6.48 2.40
N TYR A 153 1.83 7.25 3.06
CA TYR A 153 1.81 7.41 4.52
C TYR A 153 0.59 8.22 5.00
N GLU A 154 0.25 9.32 4.33
CA GLU A 154 -0.98 10.09 4.62
C GLU A 154 -2.21 9.19 4.56
N LYS A 155 -2.34 8.42 3.48
CA LYS A 155 -3.44 7.47 3.31
C LYS A 155 -3.41 6.37 4.38
N MET A 156 -2.24 5.84 4.73
CA MET A 156 -2.10 4.83 5.78
C MET A 156 -2.63 5.35 7.12
N LEU A 157 -2.27 6.58 7.52
CA LEU A 157 -2.69 7.17 8.79
C LEU A 157 -4.20 7.46 8.79
N VAL A 158 -4.74 7.98 7.68
CA VAL A 158 -6.19 8.19 7.53
C VAL A 158 -6.96 6.86 7.57
N ASP A 159 -6.47 5.84 6.87
CA ASP A 159 -7.09 4.50 6.86
C ASP A 159 -7.05 3.87 8.26
N HIS A 160 -5.93 4.02 8.99
CA HIS A 160 -5.76 3.52 10.35
C HIS A 160 -6.73 4.20 11.33
N GLU A 161 -6.88 5.53 11.27
CA GLU A 161 -7.88 6.23 12.08
C GLU A 161 -9.32 5.81 11.73
N ALA A 162 -9.61 5.63 10.43
CA ALA A 162 -10.91 5.17 9.97
C ALA A 162 -11.21 3.73 10.41
N ASP A 163 -10.20 2.86 10.48
CA ASP A 163 -10.32 1.49 10.98
C ASP A 163 -10.75 1.48 12.46
N ALA A 164 -10.30 2.43 13.29
CA ALA A 164 -10.72 2.54 14.70
C ALA A 164 -12.21 2.90 14.89
N LYS A 165 -12.77 3.67 13.95
CA LYS A 165 -14.14 4.25 14.03
C LYS A 165 -15.15 3.54 13.11
N ARG A 166 -14.76 2.45 12.46
CA ARG A 166 -15.58 1.79 11.46
C ARG A 166 -16.78 1.05 12.07
N LYS A 167 -17.96 1.22 11.48
CA LYS A 167 -19.13 0.40 11.79
C LYS A 167 -19.08 -0.95 11.07
N THR A 168 -19.67 -1.98 11.68
CA THR A 168 -19.77 -3.33 11.08
C THR A 168 -20.45 -3.31 9.69
N LEU A 169 -21.48 -2.48 9.51
CA LEU A 169 -22.14 -2.24 8.23
C LEU A 169 -21.15 -1.78 7.14
N THR A 170 -20.35 -0.76 7.45
CA THR A 170 -19.35 -0.20 6.54
C THR A 170 -18.27 -1.22 6.22
N LEU A 171 -17.85 -2.02 7.19
CA LEU A 171 -16.90 -3.12 6.99
C LEU A 171 -17.42 -4.13 5.97
N ILE A 172 -18.65 -4.62 6.15
CA ILE A 172 -19.25 -5.61 5.22
C ILE A 172 -19.33 -5.03 3.81
N ALA A 173 -19.78 -3.78 3.67
CA ALA A 173 -19.84 -3.10 2.37
C ALA A 173 -18.46 -2.98 1.71
N LEU A 174 -17.41 -2.66 2.49
CA LEU A 174 -16.04 -2.59 2.00
C LEU A 174 -15.50 -3.96 1.55
N ILE A 175 -15.80 -5.02 2.30
CA ILE A 175 -15.43 -6.39 1.91
C ILE A 175 -16.07 -6.75 0.56
N LEU A 176 -17.38 -6.53 0.41
CA LEU A 176 -18.10 -6.81 -0.84
C LEU A 176 -17.54 -5.98 -2.01
N LYS A 177 -17.26 -4.69 -1.79
CA LYS A 177 -16.62 -3.81 -2.77
C LYS A 177 -15.23 -4.34 -3.17
N ASN A 178 -14.40 -4.74 -2.22
CA ASN A 178 -13.05 -5.24 -2.48
C ASN A 178 -13.07 -6.56 -3.26
N ILE A 179 -13.99 -7.47 -2.94
CA ILE A 179 -14.20 -8.70 -3.71
C ILE A 179 -14.55 -8.35 -5.17
N HIS A 180 -15.51 -7.45 -5.39
CA HIS A 180 -15.88 -7.02 -6.74
C HIS A 180 -14.67 -6.45 -7.50
N LEU A 181 -13.90 -5.56 -6.87
CA LEU A 181 -12.71 -4.96 -7.49
C LEU A 181 -11.63 -5.99 -7.83
N LYS A 182 -11.42 -7.00 -6.98
CA LYS A 182 -10.41 -8.05 -7.21
C LYS A 182 -10.82 -9.06 -8.29
N THR A 183 -12.10 -9.39 -8.36
CA THR A 183 -12.60 -10.50 -9.17
C THR A 183 -13.29 -10.06 -10.46
N ALA A 184 -13.67 -8.78 -10.55
CA ALA A 184 -14.62 -8.26 -11.52
C ALA A 184 -15.96 -9.05 -11.56
N ALA A 185 -16.30 -9.76 -10.48
CA ALA A 185 -17.54 -10.53 -10.40
C ALA A 185 -18.74 -9.58 -10.55
N PRO A 186 -19.65 -9.81 -11.52
CA PRO A 186 -20.76 -8.89 -11.77
C PRO A 186 -21.68 -8.79 -10.54
N LEU A 187 -22.15 -7.59 -10.24
CA LEU A 187 -23.13 -7.36 -9.17
C LEU A 187 -24.55 -7.56 -9.70
N ASN A 188 -25.43 -8.12 -8.86
CA ASN A 188 -26.85 -8.18 -9.17
C ASN A 188 -27.51 -6.81 -9.00
N LYS A 189 -28.63 -6.61 -9.70
CA LYS A 189 -29.57 -5.56 -9.33
C LYS A 189 -30.19 -5.94 -7.98
N LEU A 190 -29.92 -5.13 -6.97
CA LEU A 190 -30.40 -5.41 -5.61
C LEU A 190 -31.92 -5.17 -5.51
N PRO A 191 -32.66 -6.03 -4.78
CA PRO A 191 -34.10 -5.87 -4.59
C PRO A 191 -34.45 -4.71 -3.65
N LYS A 192 -33.48 -4.25 -2.84
CA LYS A 192 -33.60 -3.23 -1.81
C LYS A 192 -32.25 -2.52 -1.62
N PRO A 193 -32.17 -1.39 -0.89
CA PRO A 193 -30.89 -0.77 -0.56
C PRO A 193 -29.92 -1.76 0.09
N ALA A 194 -28.64 -1.70 -0.29
CA ALA A 194 -27.59 -2.60 0.21
C ALA A 194 -27.51 -2.61 1.75
N GLU A 195 -27.72 -1.45 2.38
CA GLU A 195 -27.73 -1.27 3.82
C GLU A 195 -28.83 -2.10 4.52
N GLU A 196 -30.04 -2.11 3.96
CA GLU A 196 -31.15 -2.90 4.51
C GLU A 196 -30.86 -4.40 4.39
N ILE A 197 -30.28 -4.83 3.26
CA ILE A 197 -29.89 -6.22 3.04
C ILE A 197 -28.86 -6.66 4.08
N ILE A 198 -27.82 -5.84 4.30
CA ILE A 198 -26.77 -6.14 5.29
C ILE A 198 -27.38 -6.21 6.71
N ARG A 199 -28.20 -5.22 7.10
CA ARG A 199 -28.89 -5.20 8.40
C ARG A 199 -29.79 -6.41 8.64
N SER A 200 -30.43 -6.91 7.59
CA SER A 200 -31.30 -8.10 7.69
C SER A 200 -30.51 -9.41 7.78
N THR A 201 -29.23 -9.42 7.40
CA THR A 201 -28.39 -10.63 7.36
C THR A 201 -27.50 -10.72 8.61
N PHE A 202 -26.90 -9.62 9.04
CA PHE A 202 -25.94 -9.57 10.14
C PHE A 202 -26.50 -8.78 11.33
N HIS A 203 -26.12 -9.18 12.54
CA HIS A 203 -26.56 -8.53 13.77
C HIS A 203 -25.68 -7.33 14.11
N ASN A 204 -26.24 -6.37 14.85
CA ASN A 204 -25.49 -5.24 15.42
C ASN A 204 -24.63 -4.46 14.40
N THR A 205 -25.13 -4.34 13.16
CA THR A 205 -24.35 -3.78 12.05
C THR A 205 -24.05 -2.28 12.21
N ASP A 206 -24.86 -1.57 12.99
CA ASP A 206 -24.66 -0.15 13.29
C ASP A 206 -23.65 0.12 14.42
N GLU A 207 -23.21 -0.92 15.15
CA GLU A 207 -22.15 -0.82 16.16
C GLU A 207 -20.77 -0.67 15.53
N LEU A 208 -19.84 -0.08 16.28
CA LEU A 208 -18.43 -0.05 15.91
C LEU A 208 -17.90 -1.49 15.84
N PHE A 209 -17.19 -1.79 14.76
CA PHE A 209 -16.47 -3.04 14.64
C PHE A 209 -15.23 -2.98 15.54
N ILE A 210 -15.20 -3.85 16.53
CA ILE A 210 -14.12 -3.97 17.51
C ILE A 210 -13.46 -5.35 17.47
N ALA A 211 -13.83 -6.17 16.47
CA ALA A 211 -13.41 -7.56 16.33
C ALA A 211 -13.64 -8.41 17.60
N SER A 212 -14.73 -8.15 18.33
CA SER A 212 -15.11 -8.99 19.48
C SER A 212 -15.48 -10.40 19.02
N GLN A 213 -15.36 -11.39 19.91
CA GLN A 213 -15.74 -12.78 19.59
C GLN A 213 -17.18 -12.88 19.06
N LYS A 214 -18.12 -12.12 19.64
CA LYS A 214 -19.52 -12.07 19.18
C LYS A 214 -19.63 -11.53 17.75
N GLN A 215 -18.97 -10.42 17.44
CA GLN A 215 -18.97 -9.85 16.09
C GLN A 215 -18.32 -10.80 15.09
N MET A 216 -17.18 -11.39 15.45
CA MET A 216 -16.46 -12.33 14.58
C MET A 216 -17.25 -13.60 14.32
N ALA A 217 -17.94 -14.16 15.32
CA ALA A 217 -18.80 -15.32 15.13
C ALA A 217 -19.94 -15.04 14.14
N ASP A 218 -20.59 -13.88 14.26
CA ASP A 218 -21.68 -13.48 13.34
C ASP A 218 -21.17 -13.24 11.91
N LEU A 219 -20.02 -12.59 11.77
CA LEU A 219 -19.43 -12.24 10.46
C LEU A 219 -18.76 -13.44 9.77
N MET A 220 -18.39 -14.49 10.52
CA MET A 220 -17.81 -15.73 10.00
C MET A 220 -18.86 -16.81 9.72
N ASP A 221 -20.14 -16.56 10.02
CA ASP A 221 -21.23 -17.50 9.76
C ASP A 221 -21.34 -17.78 8.26
N ASP A 222 -21.05 -19.02 7.89
CA ASP A 222 -20.96 -19.44 6.49
C ASP A 222 -22.31 -19.36 5.76
N THR A 223 -23.42 -19.55 6.48
CA THR A 223 -24.77 -19.41 5.93
C THR A 223 -25.05 -17.96 5.56
N LYS A 224 -24.73 -17.03 6.46
CA LYS A 224 -24.88 -15.58 6.24
C LYS A 224 -24.00 -15.06 5.12
N ILE A 225 -22.73 -15.49 5.09
CA ILE A 225 -21.80 -15.14 4.01
C ILE A 225 -22.34 -15.64 2.67
N LYS A 226 -22.72 -16.92 2.56
CA LYS A 226 -23.28 -17.47 1.32
C LYS A 226 -24.57 -16.76 0.89
N GLN A 227 -25.42 -16.38 1.85
CA GLN A 227 -26.63 -15.61 1.57
C GLN A 227 -26.29 -14.24 0.98
N ILE A 228 -25.38 -13.48 1.60
CA ILE A 228 -25.05 -12.15 1.10
C ILE A 228 -24.34 -12.21 -0.26
N VAL A 229 -23.48 -13.22 -0.46
CA VAL A 229 -22.82 -13.45 -1.75
C VAL A 229 -23.83 -13.71 -2.87
N LYS A 230 -24.82 -14.58 -2.64
CA LYS A 230 -25.90 -14.85 -3.62
C LYS A 230 -26.72 -13.60 -3.95
N ILE A 231 -26.95 -12.72 -2.96
CA ILE A 231 -27.73 -11.51 -3.17
C ILE A 231 -26.93 -10.48 -3.97
N PHE A 232 -25.67 -10.25 -3.61
CA PHE A 232 -24.86 -9.17 -4.20
C PHE A 232 -24.20 -9.55 -5.53
N PHE A 233 -23.80 -10.80 -5.73
CA PHE A 233 -23.04 -11.22 -6.91
C PHE A 233 -23.87 -12.11 -7.83
N MET A 234 -23.68 -11.92 -9.14
CA MET A 234 -24.21 -12.81 -10.16
C MET A 234 -23.37 -14.09 -10.17
N VAL A 235 -23.89 -15.14 -9.54
CA VAL A 235 -23.20 -16.43 -9.43
C VAL A 235 -23.85 -17.47 -10.33
N LYS A 236 -23.07 -18.11 -11.20
CA LYS A 236 -23.56 -19.14 -12.15
C LYS A 236 -23.38 -20.56 -11.63
N GLN A 237 -22.36 -20.82 -10.81
CA GLN A 237 -22.05 -22.14 -10.29
C GLN A 237 -21.85 -22.11 -8.78
N PHE A 238 -22.21 -23.19 -8.08
CA PHE A 238 -22.06 -23.28 -6.63
C PHE A 238 -20.61 -23.08 -6.17
N LYS A 239 -19.63 -23.53 -6.96
CA LYS A 239 -18.20 -23.34 -6.71
C LYS A 239 -17.81 -21.85 -6.61
N ASP A 240 -18.47 -20.97 -7.37
CA ASP A 240 -18.18 -19.54 -7.37
C ASP A 240 -18.67 -18.91 -6.05
N ILE A 241 -19.77 -19.41 -5.48
CA ILE A 241 -20.27 -18.98 -4.17
C ILE A 241 -19.23 -19.30 -3.09
N ILE A 242 -18.69 -20.52 -3.12
CA ILE A 242 -17.65 -20.94 -2.17
C ILE A 242 -16.41 -20.06 -2.33
N GLY A 243 -15.93 -19.86 -3.56
CA GLY A 243 -14.76 -19.03 -3.82
C GLY A 243 -14.93 -17.59 -3.30
N ILE A 244 -16.09 -16.97 -3.54
CA ILE A 244 -16.38 -15.62 -3.04
C ILE A 244 -16.54 -15.61 -1.51
N ALA A 245 -17.14 -16.64 -0.92
CA ALA A 245 -17.27 -16.75 0.53
C ALA A 245 -15.91 -16.85 1.24
N GLU A 246 -14.95 -17.59 0.67
CA GLU A 246 -13.59 -17.63 1.20
C GLU A 246 -12.89 -16.27 1.07
N MET A 247 -13.02 -15.58 -0.07
CA MET A 247 -12.51 -14.21 -0.22
C MET A 247 -13.12 -13.22 0.79
N PHE A 248 -14.39 -13.41 1.18
CA PHE A 248 -15.02 -12.64 2.25
C PHE A 248 -14.32 -12.87 3.58
N LYS A 249 -14.05 -14.12 3.94
CA LYS A 249 -13.35 -14.49 5.19
C LYS A 249 -11.91 -13.96 5.21
N GLU A 250 -11.21 -14.02 4.08
CA GLU A 250 -9.86 -13.45 3.93
C GLU A 250 -9.85 -11.94 4.16
N GLU A 251 -10.75 -11.19 3.50
CA GLU A 251 -10.85 -9.74 3.69
C GLU A 251 -11.31 -9.37 5.10
N LEU A 252 -12.22 -10.15 5.69
CA LEU A 252 -12.60 -9.98 7.09
C LEU A 252 -11.42 -10.19 8.03
N GLY A 253 -10.58 -11.21 7.78
CA GLY A 253 -9.35 -11.46 8.52
C GLY A 253 -8.36 -10.30 8.42
N ARG A 254 -8.21 -9.72 7.22
CA ARG A 254 -7.41 -8.51 6.99
C ARG A 254 -7.92 -7.32 7.81
N TYR A 255 -9.23 -7.05 7.79
CA TYR A 255 -9.80 -5.93 8.54
C TYR A 255 -9.83 -6.15 10.06
N ARG A 256 -9.93 -7.39 10.52
CA ARG A 256 -9.73 -7.74 11.93
C ARG A 256 -8.34 -7.30 12.40
N LYS A 257 -7.28 -7.66 11.66
CA LYS A 257 -5.89 -7.28 11.99
C LYS A 257 -5.72 -5.76 12.04
N ARG A 258 -6.25 -5.05 11.04
CA ARG A 258 -6.25 -3.58 11.00
C ARG A 258 -6.95 -2.95 12.20
N THR A 259 -8.15 -3.42 12.52
CA THR A 259 -8.93 -2.91 13.67
C THR A 259 -8.22 -3.16 14.99
N SER A 260 -7.61 -4.34 15.17
CA SER A 260 -6.82 -4.64 16.36
C SER A 260 -5.58 -3.74 16.49
N SER A 261 -4.95 -3.36 15.38
CA SER A 261 -3.81 -2.44 15.40
C SER A 261 -4.21 -0.98 15.61
N ALA A 262 -5.37 -0.56 15.11
CA ALA A 262 -5.86 0.82 15.22
C ALA A 262 -6.37 1.20 16.61
N ARG A 263 -6.52 0.22 17.50
CA ARG A 263 -7.05 0.37 18.86
C ARG A 263 -6.02 0.10 19.95
N ARG A 264 -4.78 -0.24 19.57
CA ARG A 264 -3.63 -0.24 20.48
C ARG A 264 -3.19 1.19 20.67
#